data_AF-A0A930QPV3-F1
#
_entry.id   AF-A0A930QPV3-F1
#
_cell.length_a   1.000
_cell.length_b   1.000
_cell.length_c   1.000
_cell.angle_alpha   90.00
_cell.angle_beta   90.00
_cell.angle_gamma   90.00
#
_symmetry.space_group_name_H-M   'P 1'
#
loop_
_entity.id
_entity.type
_entity.pdbx_description
1 polymer ?
#
loop_
_entity_poly.entity_id
_entity_poly.type
_entity_poly.pdbx_seq_one_letter_code
_entity_poly.pdbx_strand_id
1 'polypeptide(L)'
;CIGIDGPLPYKNAAKLPDIVREAPADKLLVETDCPYLAPVPLRGKRNEPAYVMHIAAKIAEIRGETIENVARYTTKNAEQLYPKLNN
;
A
#
# COMPACT_ATOMS: atom_id res chain seq x y z
N CYS A 1 8.54 9.80 2.28
CA CYS A 1 7.73 8.67 1.74
C CYS A 1 6.26 8.95 2.03
N ILE A 2 5.36 8.25 1.34
CA ILE A 2 3.91 8.30 1.53
C ILE A 2 3.46 6.86 1.81
N GLY A 3 2.96 6.61 3.02
CA GLY A 3 2.38 5.32 3.41
C GLY A 3 0.96 5.21 2.88
N ILE A 4 0.64 4.07 2.25
CA ILE A 4 -0.69 3.77 1.73
C ILE A 4 -1.25 2.56 2.47
N ASP A 5 -2.44 2.73 3.04
CA ASP A 5 -3.08 1.80 3.96
C ASP A 5 -4.44 1.30 3.46
N GLY A 6 -5.15 0.55 4.32
CA GLY A 6 -6.36 -0.19 3.97
C GLY A 6 -7.60 0.60 3.49
N PRO A 7 -7.73 1.92 3.71
CA PRO A 7 -8.77 2.73 3.08
C PRO A 7 -8.67 2.92 1.57
N LEU A 8 -7.51 2.68 0.94
CA LEU A 8 -7.33 2.85 -0.51
C LEU A 8 -8.44 2.16 -1.35
N PRO A 9 -8.81 0.89 -1.10
CA PRO A 9 -9.90 0.22 -1.82
C PRO A 9 -11.32 0.60 -1.36
N TYR A 10 -11.52 1.57 -0.46
CA TYR A 10 -12.86 2.00 -0.06
C TYR A 10 -13.52 2.85 -1.16
N LYS A 11 -14.85 2.75 -1.31
CA LYS A 11 -15.62 3.57 -2.26
C LYS A 11 -15.47 5.09 -2.01
N ASN A 12 -15.20 5.48 -0.77
CA ASN A 12 -15.10 6.88 -0.34
C ASN A 12 -13.65 7.23 0.04
N ALA A 13 -12.66 6.66 -0.64
CA ALA A 13 -11.24 6.86 -0.37
C ALA A 13 -10.74 8.26 -0.78
N ALA A 14 -11.41 9.34 -0.35
CA ALA A 14 -11.08 10.75 -0.56
C ALA A 14 -10.16 11.02 -1.77
N LYS A 15 -8.95 11.54 -1.52
CA LYS A 15 -7.91 11.81 -2.55
C LYS A 15 -6.88 10.69 -2.69
N LEU A 16 -7.05 9.56 -1.98
CA LEU A 16 -6.05 8.48 -1.93
C LEU A 16 -5.75 7.90 -3.32
N PRO A 17 -6.75 7.58 -4.17
CA PRO A 17 -6.49 7.11 -5.53
C PRO A 17 -5.69 8.08 -6.38
N ASP A 18 -5.92 9.39 -6.23
CA ASP A 18 -5.23 10.43 -7.01
C ASP A 18 -3.77 10.56 -6.55
N ILE A 19 -3.54 10.55 -5.24
CA ILE A 19 -2.19 10.51 -4.67
C ILE A 19 -1.43 9.27 -5.18
N VAL A 20 -2.04 8.09 -5.17
CA VAL A 20 -1.40 6.85 -5.65
C VAL A 20 -1.08 6.92 -7.15
N ARG A 21 -1.93 7.58 -7.95
CA ARG A 21 -1.73 7.76 -9.39
C ARG A 21 -0.59 8.73 -9.70
N GLU A 22 -0.50 9.83 -8.97
CA GLU A 22 0.42 10.93 -9.26
C GLU A 22 1.76 10.83 -8.53
N ALA A 23 1.80 10.16 -7.38
CA ALA A 23 3.02 10.06 -6.59
C ALA A 23 4.12 9.31 -7.37
N PRO A 24 5.38 9.80 -7.29
CA PRO A 24 6.54 9.06 -7.76
C PRO A 24 6.64 7.69 -7.09
N ALA A 25 6.93 6.64 -7.86
CA ALA A 25 6.99 5.27 -7.35
C ALA A 25 8.04 5.09 -6.23
N ASP A 26 9.14 5.84 -6.28
CA ASP A 26 10.21 5.85 -5.27
C ASP A 26 9.82 6.55 -3.94
N LYS A 27 8.60 7.11 -3.87
CA LYS A 27 8.06 7.72 -2.66
C LYS A 27 6.97 6.90 -1.99
N LEU A 28 6.45 5.85 -2.65
CA LEU A 28 5.35 5.03 -2.13
C LEU A 28 5.84 3.92 -1.18
N LEU A 29 5.11 3.73 -0.09
CA LEU A 29 5.19 2.58 0.81
C LEU A 29 3.79 1.96 0.96
N VAL A 30 3.73 0.72 1.42
CA VAL A 30 2.48 0.02 1.72
C VAL A 30 2.49 -0.48 3.15
N GLU A 31 1.39 -0.31 3.87
CA GLU A 31 1.21 -0.76 5.24
C GLU A 31 -0.25 -1.16 5.49
N THR A 32 -0.54 -1.78 6.63
CA THR A 32 -1.92 -2.19 6.96
C THR A 32 -2.57 -1.35 8.05
N ASP A 33 -1.78 -0.72 8.94
CA ASP A 33 -2.25 -0.17 10.22
C ASP A 33 -3.01 -1.21 11.07
N CYS A 34 -2.62 -2.50 10.96
CA CYS A 34 -3.26 -3.55 11.75
C CYS A 34 -3.08 -3.29 13.26
N PRO A 35 -4.13 -3.50 14.09
CA PRO A 35 -5.35 -4.24 13.82
C PRO A 35 -6.51 -3.44 13.18
N TYR A 36 -6.31 -2.18 12.80
CA TYR A 36 -7.33 -1.27 12.29
C TYR A 36 -7.41 -1.27 10.76
N LEU A 37 -8.46 -0.64 10.20
CA LEU A 37 -8.56 -0.30 8.78
C LEU A 37 -8.41 -1.48 7.79
N ALA A 38 -9.04 -2.63 8.06
CA ALA A 38 -8.97 -3.78 7.15
C ALA A 38 -9.40 -3.42 5.70
N PRO A 39 -8.57 -3.72 4.68
CA PRO A 39 -8.89 -3.41 3.28
C PRO A 39 -10.04 -4.28 2.77
N VAL A 40 -10.71 -3.84 1.69
CA VAL A 40 -11.66 -4.68 0.96
C VAL A 40 -10.91 -5.89 0.35
N PRO A 41 -11.43 -7.13 0.41
CA PRO A 41 -12.79 -7.54 0.79
C PRO A 41 -13.02 -7.84 2.29
N LEU A 42 -12.06 -7.50 3.16
CA LEU A 42 -12.04 -7.85 4.58
C LEU A 42 -12.50 -6.70 5.49
N ARG A 43 -13.00 -5.60 4.90
CA ARG A 43 -13.49 -4.41 5.63
C ARG A 43 -14.50 -4.79 6.71
N GLY A 44 -14.30 -4.26 7.92
CA GLY A 44 -15.13 -4.55 9.09
C GLY A 44 -14.66 -5.76 9.91
N LYS A 45 -13.66 -6.51 9.44
CA LYS A 45 -12.95 -7.52 10.23
C LYS A 45 -11.71 -6.91 10.89
N ARG A 46 -11.12 -7.63 11.85
CA ARG A 46 -9.78 -7.31 12.37
C ARG A 46 -8.77 -7.34 11.22
N ASN A 47 -7.93 -6.32 11.13
CA ASN A 47 -6.89 -6.27 10.10
C ASN A 47 -5.66 -7.09 10.54
N GLU A 48 -4.90 -7.57 9.55
CA GLU A 48 -3.71 -8.40 9.73
C GLU A 48 -2.61 -7.96 8.78
N PRO A 49 -1.32 -8.16 9.12
CA PRO A 49 -0.20 -7.85 8.21
C PRO A 49 -0.33 -8.52 6.84
N ALA A 50 -0.89 -9.74 6.78
CA ALA A 50 -1.09 -10.49 5.54
C ALA A 50 -1.98 -9.74 4.54
N TYR A 51 -2.85 -8.84 4.98
CA TYR A 51 -3.79 -8.12 4.12
C TYR A 51 -3.14 -6.98 3.33
N VAL A 52 -1.84 -6.71 3.57
CA VAL A 52 -1.04 -5.76 2.79
C VAL A 52 -1.09 -6.05 1.28
N MET A 53 -1.26 -7.32 0.90
CA MET A 53 -1.40 -7.75 -0.49
C MET A 53 -2.61 -7.11 -1.20
N HIS A 54 -3.72 -6.87 -0.48
CA HIS A 54 -4.91 -6.24 -1.05
C HIS A 54 -4.68 -4.76 -1.36
N ILE A 55 -3.84 -4.10 -0.55
CA ILE A 55 -3.49 -2.69 -0.72
C ILE A 55 -2.52 -2.56 -1.89
N ALA A 56 -1.49 -3.42 -1.96
CA ALA A 56 -0.57 -3.50 -3.09
C ALA A 56 -1.29 -3.81 -4.41
N ALA A 57 -2.24 -4.76 -4.41
CA ALA A 57 -3.06 -5.07 -5.58
C ALA A 57 -3.88 -3.86 -6.04
N LYS A 58 -4.43 -3.08 -5.11
CA LYS A 58 -5.19 -1.87 -5.47
C LYS A 58 -4.30 -0.76 -6.03
N ILE A 59 -3.07 -0.62 -5.52
CA ILE A 59 -2.07 0.30 -6.10
C ILE A 59 -1.75 -0.10 -7.55
N ALA A 60 -1.47 -1.38 -7.79
CA ALA A 60 -1.21 -1.94 -9.11
C ALA A 60 -2.37 -1.67 -10.09
N GLU A 61 -3.60 -1.89 -9.66
CA GLU A 61 -4.81 -1.59 -10.43
C GLU A 61 -4.88 -0.10 -10.82
N ILE A 62 -4.67 0.81 -9.86
CA ILE A 62 -4.76 2.27 -10.07
C ILE A 62 -3.68 2.76 -11.04
N ARG A 63 -2.48 2.17 -10.98
CA ARG A 63 -1.31 2.59 -11.75
C ARG A 63 -1.15 1.83 -13.07
N GLY A 64 -1.99 0.83 -13.34
CA GLY A 64 -1.93 0.03 -14.56
C GLY A 64 -0.66 -0.81 -14.67
N GLU A 65 -0.15 -1.31 -13.54
CA GLU A 65 1.08 -2.10 -13.46
C GLU A 65 0.85 -3.42 -12.70
N THR A 66 1.88 -4.27 -12.60
CA THR A 66 1.76 -5.55 -11.89
C THR A 66 2.02 -5.40 -10.39
N ILE A 67 1.44 -6.30 -9.59
CA ILE A 67 1.66 -6.30 -8.14
C ILE A 67 3.13 -6.57 -7.78
N GLU A 68 3.85 -7.33 -8.60
CA GLU A 68 5.28 -7.59 -8.45
C GLU A 68 6.08 -6.30 -8.62
N ASN A 69 5.68 -5.42 -9.55
CA ASN A 69 6.35 -4.13 -9.71
C ASN A 69 6.12 -3.23 -8.50
N VAL A 70 4.90 -3.22 -7.96
CA VAL A 70 4.55 -2.52 -6.72
C VAL A 70 5.40 -3.01 -5.57
N ALA A 71 5.40 -4.33 -5.32
CA ALA A 71 6.19 -4.95 -4.28
C ALA A 71 7.68 -4.60 -4.41
N ARG A 72 8.23 -4.67 -5.63
CA ARG A 72 9.63 -4.37 -5.90
C ARG A 72 10.00 -2.95 -5.48
N TYR A 73 9.25 -1.92 -5.90
CA TYR A 73 9.60 -0.55 -5.54
C TYR A 73 9.26 -0.24 -4.07
N THR A 74 8.16 -0.75 -3.51
CA THR A 74 7.83 -0.48 -2.10
C THR A 74 8.83 -1.12 -1.14
N THR A 75 9.32 -2.33 -1.46
CA THR A 75 10.38 -3.00 -0.69
C THR A 75 11.68 -2.21 -0.78
N LYS A 76 12.11 -1.84 -1.99
CA LYS A 76 13.31 -1.01 -2.18
C LYS A 76 13.22 0.32 -1.42
N ASN A 77 12.07 0.96 -1.44
CA ASN A 77 11.84 2.22 -0.73
C ASN A 77 11.90 2.02 0.79
N ALA A 78 11.35 0.91 1.31
CA ALA A 78 11.40 0.57 2.72
C ALA A 78 12.84 0.30 3.18
N GLU A 79 13.61 -0.47 2.42
CA GLU A 79 15.03 -0.75 2.67
C GLU A 79 15.87 0.54 2.70
N GLN A 80 15.59 1.48 1.80
CA GLN A 80 16.26 2.78 1.77
C GLN A 80 15.88 3.66 2.97
N LEU A 81 14.61 3.65 3.38
CA LEU A 81 14.11 4.45 4.50
C LEU A 81 14.51 3.88 5.86
N TYR A 82 14.60 2.55 5.96
CA TYR A 82 14.93 1.82 7.17
C TYR A 82 16.21 1.00 6.95
N PRO A 83 17.41 1.61 7.00
CA PRO A 83 18.68 0.95 6.69
C PRO A 83 18.98 -0.32 7.50
N LYS A 84 18.33 -0.50 8.66
CA LYS A 84 18.46 -1.68 9.51
C LYS A 84 17.72 -2.91 8.99
N LEU A 85 16.87 -2.80 7.97
CA LEU A 85 16.19 -3.96 7.35
C LEU A 85 17.16 -4.88 6.59
N ASN A 86 18.32 -4.36 6.19
CA ASN A 86 19.33 -5.07 5.40
C ASN A 86 20.52 -5.57 6.23
N ASN A 87 20.43 -5.50 7.57
CA ASN A 87 21.50 -5.88 8.50
C ASN A 87 21.15 -7.12 9.31
#